data_AF-A0A3D6C5E8-F1
#
_entry.id   AF-A0A3D6C5E8-F1
#
_cell.length_a   1.000
_cell.length_b   1.000
_cell.length_c   1.000
_cell.angle_alpha   90.00
_cell.angle_beta   90.00
_cell.angle_gamma   90.00
#
_symmetry.space_group_name_H-M   'P 1'
#
loop_
_entity.id
_entity.type
_entity.pdbx_description
1 polymer ?
#
loop_
_entity_poly.entity_id
_entity_poly.type
_entity_poly.pdbx_seq_one_letter_code
_entity_poly.pdbx_strand_id
1 'polypeptide(L)'
;QTNMNVNEVIANRAHVLSGNRLGEGTRAIHPNDDVNRSQSSNDTFPTAMNIAAVKLLKTVTLPGLTALRNALDDNARTWSGIVKTGRTHFMDAVPLTLGQEFSGYVRMLSRGIDQIEDSLDRLCELALGGTAVGTGLNTPAGFDVAVAEQVAALTGYPFVTAQNKFEALASHDGLVAAHGAMKAAAVSLMKIANDIRMLGSGPRCGIGELRLPANEPGSSIMPGKV
;
A
#
# COMPACT_ATOMS: atom_id res chain seq x y z
N GLN A 1 -0.77 -23.30 -6.36
CA GLN A 1 -1.94 -23.86 -5.64
C GLN A 1 -3.08 -22.84 -5.53
N THR A 2 -2.83 -21.60 -5.09
CA THR A 2 -3.87 -20.55 -4.98
C THR A 2 -4.65 -20.28 -6.27
N ASN A 3 -4.01 -20.28 -7.44
CA ASN A 3 -4.70 -20.15 -8.73
C ASN A 3 -5.80 -21.21 -8.91
N MET A 4 -5.44 -22.48 -8.69
CA MET A 4 -6.40 -23.60 -8.80
C MET A 4 -7.51 -23.50 -7.76
N ASN A 5 -7.20 -23.03 -6.54
CA ASN A 5 -8.22 -22.82 -5.52
C ASN A 5 -9.27 -21.78 -5.96
N VAL A 6 -8.84 -20.66 -6.54
CA VAL A 6 -9.76 -19.64 -7.09
C VAL A 6 -10.62 -20.24 -8.21
N ASN A 7 -10.00 -20.99 -9.13
CA ASN A 7 -10.71 -21.64 -10.23
C ASN A 7 -11.79 -22.62 -9.73
N GLU A 8 -11.46 -23.45 -8.76
CA GLU A 8 -12.40 -24.40 -8.16
C GLU A 8 -13.53 -23.70 -7.41
N VAL A 9 -13.23 -22.64 -6.66
CA VAL A 9 -14.24 -21.87 -5.93
C VAL A 9 -15.21 -21.20 -6.92
N ILE A 10 -14.72 -20.58 -7.99
CA ILE A 10 -15.56 -19.95 -9.02
C ILE A 10 -16.44 -21.00 -9.71
N ALA A 11 -15.86 -22.11 -10.17
CA ALA A 11 -16.61 -23.18 -10.84
C ALA A 11 -17.68 -23.80 -9.93
N ASN A 12 -17.33 -24.08 -8.67
CA ASN A 12 -18.28 -24.60 -7.69
C ASN A 12 -19.37 -23.59 -7.34
N ARG A 13 -19.03 -22.29 -7.26
CA ARG A 13 -20.03 -21.25 -7.01
C ARG A 13 -21.02 -21.15 -8.16
N ALA A 14 -20.57 -21.22 -9.40
CA ALA A 14 -21.44 -21.25 -10.57
C ALA A 14 -22.35 -22.50 -10.57
N HIS A 15 -21.82 -23.66 -10.19
CA HIS A 15 -22.59 -24.90 -10.07
C HIS A 15 -23.72 -24.80 -9.04
N VAL A 16 -23.45 -24.22 -7.86
CA VAL A 16 -24.46 -23.96 -6.81
C VAL A 16 -25.48 -22.92 -7.27
N LEU A 17 -25.06 -21.84 -7.93
CA LEU A 17 -25.96 -20.82 -8.48
C LEU A 17 -26.89 -21.38 -9.57
N SER A 18 -26.50 -22.49 -10.21
CA SER A 18 -27.34 -23.22 -11.18
C SER A 18 -28.32 -24.21 -10.51
N GLY A 19 -28.45 -24.17 -9.19
CA GLY A 19 -29.41 -24.99 -8.42
C GLY A 19 -28.88 -26.36 -7.97
N ASN A 20 -27.61 -26.67 -8.21
CA ASN A 20 -27.03 -27.96 -7.84
C ASN A 20 -26.36 -27.94 -6.45
N ARG A 21 -26.00 -29.12 -5.94
CA ARG A 21 -25.27 -29.30 -4.68
C ARG A 21 -23.81 -29.64 -4.94
N LEU A 22 -22.92 -29.15 -4.07
CA LEU A 22 -21.49 -29.43 -4.19
C LEU A 22 -21.20 -30.93 -4.13
N GLY A 23 -20.37 -31.42 -5.05
CA GLY A 23 -19.99 -32.83 -5.12
C GLY A 23 -21.02 -33.74 -5.82
N GLU A 24 -22.16 -33.19 -6.25
CA GLU A 24 -23.20 -33.92 -6.97
C GLU A 24 -23.28 -33.47 -8.44
N GLY A 25 -23.62 -34.39 -9.35
CA GLY A 25 -23.80 -34.07 -10.76
C GLY A 25 -22.53 -33.63 -11.49
N THR A 26 -22.71 -33.14 -12.72
CA THR A 26 -21.61 -32.65 -13.57
C THR A 26 -21.55 -31.13 -13.54
N ARG A 27 -20.34 -30.57 -13.39
CA ARG A 27 -20.14 -29.12 -13.44
C ARG A 27 -20.30 -28.62 -14.89
N ALA A 28 -21.12 -27.60 -15.09
CA ALA A 28 -21.25 -26.92 -16.39
C ALA A 28 -20.06 -26.02 -16.72
N ILE A 29 -19.34 -25.54 -15.68
CA ILE A 29 -18.11 -24.75 -15.80
C ILE A 29 -16.96 -25.57 -15.22
N HIS A 30 -15.98 -25.91 -16.04
CA HIS A 30 -14.77 -26.63 -15.64
C HIS A 30 -13.72 -25.65 -15.08
N PRO A 31 -13.09 -25.95 -13.91
CA PRO A 31 -12.11 -25.05 -13.31
C PRO A 31 -10.94 -24.71 -14.24
N ASN A 32 -10.48 -25.67 -15.05
CA ASN A 32 -9.37 -25.44 -15.96
C ASN A 32 -9.82 -24.93 -17.33
N ASP A 33 -10.79 -25.62 -17.94
CA ASP A 33 -11.09 -25.43 -19.36
C ASP A 33 -11.92 -24.17 -19.62
N ASP A 34 -12.66 -23.73 -18.59
CA ASP A 34 -13.49 -22.53 -18.65
C ASP A 34 -12.93 -21.39 -17.79
N VAL A 35 -12.69 -21.62 -16.49
CA VAL A 35 -12.27 -20.53 -15.58
C VAL A 35 -10.81 -20.12 -15.84
N ASN A 36 -9.92 -21.10 -16.02
CA ASN A 36 -8.50 -20.88 -16.32
C ASN A 36 -8.21 -20.81 -17.83
N ARG A 37 -9.24 -20.66 -18.66
CA ARG A 37 -9.08 -20.64 -20.11
C ARG A 37 -8.13 -19.51 -20.52
N SER A 38 -7.20 -19.84 -21.42
CA SER A 38 -6.18 -18.91 -21.96
C SER A 38 -5.16 -18.39 -20.93
N GLN A 39 -5.12 -18.96 -19.73
CA GLN A 39 -4.30 -18.51 -18.61
C GLN A 39 -3.32 -19.59 -18.13
N SER A 40 -2.27 -19.17 -17.42
CA SER A 40 -1.31 -20.03 -16.74
C SER A 40 -1.21 -19.61 -15.27
N SER A 41 -0.94 -20.54 -14.36
CA SER A 41 -0.66 -20.13 -12.97
C SER A 41 0.53 -19.16 -12.86
N ASN A 42 1.44 -19.19 -13.84
CA ASN A 42 2.66 -18.40 -13.84
C ASN A 42 2.38 -16.93 -14.22
N ASP A 43 1.34 -16.65 -15.01
CA ASP A 43 1.00 -15.28 -15.41
C ASP A 43 -0.23 -14.73 -14.67
N THR A 44 -1.09 -15.57 -14.09
CA THR A 44 -2.21 -15.13 -13.25
C THR A 44 -1.76 -14.63 -11.88
N PHE A 45 -0.82 -15.31 -11.23
CA PHE A 45 -0.42 -14.94 -9.87
C PHE A 45 0.33 -13.59 -9.81
N PRO A 46 1.34 -13.30 -10.67
CA PRO A 46 1.97 -11.98 -10.71
C PRO A 46 0.98 -10.86 -11.02
N THR A 47 0.04 -11.12 -11.93
CA THR A 47 -1.05 -10.19 -12.24
C THR A 47 -1.91 -9.90 -11.01
N ALA A 48 -2.32 -10.93 -10.27
CA ALA A 48 -3.09 -10.77 -9.04
C ALA A 48 -2.31 -10.00 -7.94
N MET A 49 -1.00 -10.26 -7.81
CA MET A 49 -0.15 -9.52 -6.86
C MET A 49 -0.13 -8.02 -7.17
N ASN A 50 0.09 -7.66 -8.43
CA ASN A 50 0.14 -6.28 -8.89
C ASN A 50 -1.21 -5.57 -8.68
N ILE A 51 -2.32 -6.22 -9.06
CA ILE A 51 -3.67 -5.68 -8.85
C ILE A 51 -3.93 -5.42 -7.36
N ALA A 52 -3.61 -6.39 -6.50
CA ALA A 52 -3.81 -6.26 -5.06
C ALA A 52 -2.93 -5.13 -4.46
N ALA A 53 -1.67 -5.03 -4.89
CA ALA A 53 -0.74 -4.01 -4.42
C ALA A 53 -1.22 -2.60 -4.78
N VAL A 54 -1.53 -2.33 -6.05
CA VAL A 54 -2.04 -1.02 -6.49
C VAL A 54 -3.31 -0.66 -5.75
N LYS A 55 -4.25 -1.59 -5.61
CA LYS A 55 -5.49 -1.36 -4.87
C LYS A 55 -5.20 -0.93 -3.43
N LEU A 56 -4.40 -1.69 -2.68
CA LEU A 56 -4.10 -1.37 -1.28
C LEU A 56 -3.33 -0.06 -1.13
N LEU A 57 -2.38 0.23 -2.04
CA LEU A 57 -1.65 1.49 -2.01
C LEU A 57 -2.60 2.68 -2.24
N LYS A 58 -3.49 2.58 -3.23
CA LYS A 58 -4.45 3.66 -3.56
C LYS A 58 -5.59 3.81 -2.55
N THR A 59 -6.10 2.72 -1.97
CA THR A 59 -7.28 2.78 -1.09
C THR A 59 -6.96 2.83 0.40
N VAL A 60 -5.75 2.46 0.82
CA VAL A 60 -5.38 2.39 2.24
C VAL A 60 -4.15 3.25 2.53
N THR A 61 -3.02 2.94 1.91
CA THR A 61 -1.72 3.51 2.29
C THR A 61 -1.63 5.01 1.97
N LEU A 62 -1.87 5.39 0.72
CA LEU A 62 -1.77 6.79 0.27
C LEU A 62 -2.80 7.69 0.97
N PRO A 63 -4.08 7.29 1.12
CA PRO A 63 -5.05 8.05 1.92
C PRO A 63 -4.61 8.23 3.38
N GLY A 64 -4.11 7.17 4.03
CA GLY A 64 -3.66 7.22 5.42
C GLY A 64 -2.48 8.16 5.62
N LEU A 65 -1.46 8.09 4.76
CA LEU A 65 -0.31 9.00 4.79
C LEU A 65 -0.73 10.44 4.51
N THR A 66 -1.65 10.64 3.57
CA THR A 66 -2.17 11.97 3.21
C THR A 66 -2.93 12.61 4.37
N ALA A 67 -3.79 11.84 5.05
CA ALA A 67 -4.52 12.30 6.21
C ALA A 67 -3.57 12.73 7.34
N LEU A 68 -2.55 11.91 7.64
CA LEU A 68 -1.54 12.25 8.63
C LEU A 68 -0.74 13.51 8.24
N ARG A 69 -0.29 13.60 6.98
CA ARG A 69 0.42 14.77 6.45
C ARG A 69 -0.40 16.05 6.65
N ASN A 70 -1.68 16.03 6.29
CA ASN A 70 -2.55 17.19 6.41
C ASN A 70 -2.73 17.61 7.87
N ALA A 71 -2.95 16.65 8.78
CA ALA A 71 -3.06 16.94 10.21
C ALA A 71 -1.77 17.58 10.78
N LEU A 72 -0.59 17.11 10.35
CA LEU A 72 0.68 17.71 10.75
C LEU A 72 0.89 19.11 10.13
N ASP A 73 0.39 19.35 8.92
CA ASP A 73 0.47 20.65 8.24
C ASP A 73 -0.41 21.71 8.92
N ASP A 74 -1.61 21.32 9.35
CA ASP A 74 -2.49 22.19 10.12
C ASP A 74 -1.88 22.56 11.49
N ASN A 75 -1.26 21.59 12.16
CA ASN A 75 -0.48 21.85 13.37
C ASN A 75 0.72 22.76 13.09
N ALA A 76 1.48 22.52 12.02
CA ALA A 76 2.63 23.33 11.64
C ALA A 76 2.25 24.80 11.41
N ARG A 77 1.12 25.05 10.73
CA ARG A 77 0.56 26.39 10.52
C ARG A 77 0.12 27.03 11.84
N THR A 78 -0.62 26.30 12.66
CA THR A 78 -1.14 26.77 13.96
C THR A 78 -0.01 27.13 14.93
N TRP A 79 1.10 26.41 14.89
CA TRP A 79 2.23 26.58 15.82
C TRP A 79 3.39 27.41 15.26
N SER A 80 3.17 28.09 14.13
CA SER A 80 4.17 28.94 13.48
C SER A 80 4.69 30.10 14.33
N GLY A 81 3.93 30.54 15.34
CA GLY A 81 4.35 31.59 16.29
C GLY A 81 5.02 31.09 17.58
N ILE A 82 5.05 29.78 17.83
CA ILE A 82 5.54 29.22 19.10
C ILE A 82 7.04 28.98 18.98
N VAL A 83 7.86 29.87 19.55
CA VAL A 83 9.32 29.72 19.60
C VAL A 83 9.73 28.75 20.71
N LYS A 84 10.64 27.82 20.41
CA LYS A 84 11.24 26.85 21.33
C LYS A 84 12.75 26.74 21.12
N THR A 85 13.44 26.16 22.09
CA THR A 85 14.87 25.81 21.97
C THR A 85 15.04 24.63 21.01
N GLY A 86 15.91 24.79 20.01
CA GLY A 86 16.30 23.68 19.14
C GLY A 86 17.20 22.67 19.85
N ARG A 87 17.28 21.44 19.33
CA ARG A 87 18.21 20.42 19.85
C ARG A 87 18.98 19.74 18.73
N THR A 88 20.30 19.77 18.84
CA THR A 88 21.23 18.99 18.00
C THR A 88 22.09 18.12 18.91
N HIS A 89 22.21 16.83 18.62
CA HIS A 89 22.85 15.87 19.54
C HIS A 89 22.21 15.83 20.95
N PHE A 90 20.91 16.12 21.05
CA PHE A 90 20.18 16.30 22.32
C PHE A 90 20.69 17.43 23.23
N MET A 91 21.57 18.31 22.74
CA MET A 91 22.02 19.50 23.45
C MET A 91 21.22 20.73 23.00
N ASP A 92 21.07 21.71 23.89
CA ASP A 92 20.40 22.98 23.59
C ASP A 92 21.10 23.71 22.43
N ALA A 93 20.30 24.25 21.52
CA ALA A 93 20.75 24.97 20.32
C ALA A 93 19.97 26.27 20.12
N VAL A 94 20.22 26.94 18.98
CA VAL A 94 19.49 28.17 18.62
C VAL A 94 17.98 27.92 18.49
N PRO A 95 17.13 28.95 18.72
CA PRO A 95 15.69 28.77 18.65
C PRO A 95 15.17 28.48 17.24
N LEU A 96 14.03 27.78 17.19
CA LEU A 96 13.16 27.66 16.02
C LEU A 96 11.71 27.66 16.50
N THR A 97 10.76 27.80 15.59
CA THR A 97 9.35 27.64 15.91
C THR A 97 8.94 26.17 15.88
N LEU A 98 7.98 25.78 16.71
CA LEU A 98 7.39 24.45 16.67
C LEU A 98 6.74 24.17 15.30
N GLY A 99 6.20 25.20 14.66
CA GLY A 99 5.73 25.13 13.28
C GLY A 99 6.83 24.78 12.27
N GLN A 100 8.03 25.35 12.40
CA GLN A 100 9.19 24.99 11.55
C GLN A 100 9.58 23.52 11.76
N GLU A 101 9.63 23.04 13.00
CA GLU A 101 9.93 21.63 13.30
C GLU A 101 8.92 20.68 12.62
N PHE A 102 7.62 20.95 12.79
CA PHE A 102 6.56 20.15 12.19
C PHE A 102 6.48 20.26 10.67
N SER A 103 6.89 21.40 10.07
CA SER A 103 7.00 21.53 8.61
C SER A 103 7.99 20.53 8.00
N GLY A 104 9.03 20.15 8.76
CA GLY A 104 9.96 19.09 8.38
C GLY A 104 9.25 17.73 8.28
N TYR A 105 8.38 17.40 9.25
CA TYR A 105 7.60 16.16 9.26
C TYR A 105 6.62 16.10 8.08
N VAL A 106 5.93 17.22 7.80
CA VAL A 106 5.06 17.36 6.63
C VAL A 106 5.83 17.08 5.35
N ARG A 107 7.06 17.62 5.23
CA ARG A 107 7.88 17.38 4.04
C ARG A 107 8.31 15.92 3.91
N MET A 108 8.70 15.28 5.00
CA MET A 108 9.05 13.85 5.02
C MET A 108 7.90 12.98 4.53
N LEU A 109 6.68 13.21 5.03
CA LEU A 109 5.49 12.46 4.58
C LEU A 109 5.13 12.75 3.13
N SER A 110 5.21 14.01 2.70
CA SER A 110 4.98 14.38 1.30
C SER A 110 5.94 13.64 0.37
N ARG A 111 7.24 13.58 0.71
CA ARG A 111 8.22 12.82 -0.06
C ARG A 111 7.95 11.31 -0.06
N GLY A 112 7.45 10.76 1.04
CA GLY A 112 7.06 9.35 1.11
C GLY A 112 5.88 9.03 0.19
N ILE A 113 4.89 9.92 0.13
CA ILE A 113 3.74 9.84 -0.78
C ILE A 113 4.23 9.87 -2.23
N ASP A 114 5.02 10.90 -2.60
CA ASP A 114 5.57 11.06 -3.96
C ASP A 114 6.26 9.75 -4.44
N GLN A 115 7.16 9.19 -3.61
CA GLN A 115 7.91 7.97 -3.95
C GLN A 115 7.03 6.72 -4.11
N ILE A 116 5.95 6.61 -3.33
CA ILE A 116 5.00 5.50 -3.47
C ILE A 116 4.23 5.68 -4.77
N GLU A 117 3.80 6.90 -5.12
CA GLU A 117 3.10 7.18 -6.36
C GLU A 117 3.98 6.90 -7.59
N ASP A 118 5.25 7.29 -7.57
CA ASP A 118 6.22 7.01 -8.64
C ASP A 118 6.42 5.50 -8.89
N SER A 119 6.17 4.66 -7.89
CA SER A 119 6.28 3.20 -8.02
C SER A 119 5.08 2.54 -8.72
N LEU A 120 3.95 3.25 -8.83
CA LEU A 120 2.70 2.68 -9.31
C LEU A 120 2.73 2.30 -10.79
N ASP A 121 3.45 3.05 -11.63
CA ASP A 121 3.50 2.80 -13.07
C ASP A 121 4.02 1.39 -13.36
N ARG A 122 5.09 0.98 -12.67
CA ARG A 122 5.66 -0.37 -12.78
C ARG A 122 4.73 -1.46 -12.24
N LEU A 123 3.93 -1.14 -11.22
CA LEU A 123 2.94 -2.07 -10.68
C LEU A 123 1.70 -2.20 -11.58
N CYS A 124 1.44 -1.22 -12.45
CA CYS A 124 0.31 -1.26 -13.36
C CYS A 124 0.57 -2.14 -14.58
N GLU A 125 1.80 -2.64 -14.78
CA GLU A 125 2.12 -3.62 -15.81
C GLU A 125 1.70 -5.04 -15.38
N LEU A 126 0.88 -5.70 -16.20
CA LEU A 126 0.34 -7.03 -15.91
C LEU A 126 1.04 -8.11 -16.74
N ALA A 127 1.40 -9.21 -16.08
CA ALA A 127 2.05 -10.37 -16.70
C ALA A 127 1.10 -11.25 -17.52
N LEU A 128 -0.21 -11.12 -17.31
CA LEU A 128 -1.24 -11.97 -17.92
C LEU A 128 -1.14 -11.98 -19.45
N GLY A 129 -1.20 -13.18 -20.03
CA GLY A 129 -0.92 -13.44 -21.44
C GLY A 129 0.54 -13.86 -21.70
N GLY A 130 1.43 -13.79 -20.71
CA GLY A 130 2.77 -14.37 -20.79
C GLY A 130 2.77 -15.91 -20.73
N THR A 131 1.70 -16.53 -20.23
CA THR A 131 1.50 -17.97 -20.09
C THR A 131 2.57 -18.66 -19.24
N ALA A 132 3.20 -19.73 -19.71
CA ALA A 132 4.12 -20.53 -18.91
C ALA A 132 5.48 -19.85 -18.69
N VAL A 133 6.04 -19.25 -19.74
CA VAL A 133 7.44 -18.76 -19.76
C VAL A 133 7.62 -17.40 -20.45
N GLY A 134 6.52 -16.70 -20.77
CA GLY A 134 6.56 -15.35 -21.36
C GLY A 134 6.29 -15.29 -22.86
N THR A 135 6.20 -16.43 -23.55
CA THR A 135 6.00 -16.49 -25.00
C THR A 135 4.56 -16.28 -25.45
N GLY A 136 3.59 -16.39 -24.55
CA GLY A 136 2.17 -16.41 -24.89
C GLY A 136 1.68 -17.70 -25.56
N LEU A 137 2.45 -18.80 -25.49
CA LEU A 137 2.02 -20.07 -26.06
C LEU A 137 0.70 -20.55 -25.42
N ASN A 138 -0.26 -20.95 -26.25
CA ASN A 138 -1.62 -21.35 -25.87
C ASN A 138 -2.53 -20.21 -25.37
N THR A 139 -2.18 -18.95 -25.61
CA THR A 139 -3.11 -17.82 -25.47
C THR A 139 -3.45 -17.21 -26.84
N PRO A 140 -4.68 -16.74 -27.08
CA PRO A 140 -5.03 -16.06 -28.33
C PRO A 140 -4.28 -14.74 -28.50
N ALA A 141 -3.99 -14.37 -29.74
CA ALA A 141 -3.43 -13.05 -30.04
C ALA A 141 -4.37 -11.92 -29.56
N GLY A 142 -3.80 -10.92 -28.88
CA GLY A 142 -4.54 -9.76 -28.34
C GLY A 142 -5.26 -10.02 -27.01
N PHE A 143 -5.20 -11.23 -26.46
CA PHE A 143 -5.78 -11.54 -25.15
C PHE A 143 -5.20 -10.69 -24.02
N ASP A 144 -3.89 -10.46 -24.04
CA ASP A 144 -3.13 -9.75 -23.01
C ASP A 144 -3.50 -8.26 -22.92
N VAL A 145 -3.69 -7.60 -24.06
CA VAL A 145 -4.20 -6.22 -24.13
C VAL A 145 -5.64 -6.15 -23.66
N ALA A 146 -6.51 -7.01 -24.22
CA ALA A 146 -7.95 -6.98 -23.91
C ALA A 146 -8.24 -7.25 -22.42
N VAL A 147 -7.51 -8.19 -21.79
CA VAL A 147 -7.70 -8.49 -20.37
C VAL A 147 -7.16 -7.36 -19.49
N ALA A 148 -6.07 -6.70 -19.86
CA ALA A 148 -5.55 -5.55 -19.11
C ALA A 148 -6.52 -4.36 -19.17
N GLU A 149 -7.09 -4.07 -20.35
CA GLU A 149 -8.15 -3.06 -20.52
C GLU A 149 -9.38 -3.37 -19.66
N GLN A 150 -9.80 -4.64 -19.62
CA GLN A 150 -10.92 -5.04 -18.78
C GLN A 150 -10.63 -4.90 -17.28
N VAL A 151 -9.42 -5.26 -16.84
CA VAL A 151 -8.98 -5.04 -15.45
C VAL A 151 -8.94 -3.55 -15.12
N ALA A 152 -8.42 -2.72 -16.03
CA ALA A 152 -8.40 -1.27 -15.87
C ALA A 152 -9.82 -0.70 -15.75
N ALA A 153 -10.74 -1.12 -16.62
CA ALA A 153 -12.14 -0.69 -16.59
C ALA A 153 -12.87 -1.10 -15.29
N LEU A 154 -12.64 -2.34 -14.80
CA LEU A 154 -13.27 -2.84 -13.57
C LEU A 154 -12.72 -2.19 -12.30
N THR A 155 -11.45 -1.79 -12.31
CA THR A 155 -10.78 -1.26 -11.12
C THR A 155 -10.68 0.27 -11.08
N GLY A 156 -10.78 0.92 -12.25
CA GLY A 156 -10.52 2.35 -12.41
C GLY A 156 -9.04 2.75 -12.34
N TYR A 157 -8.12 1.78 -12.33
CA TYR A 157 -6.67 2.02 -12.31
C TYR A 157 -6.05 1.79 -13.69
N PRO A 158 -4.94 2.48 -14.03
CA PRO A 158 -4.37 2.48 -15.38
C PRO A 158 -3.54 1.21 -15.67
N PHE A 159 -4.11 0.03 -15.45
CA PHE A 159 -3.45 -1.22 -15.76
C PHE A 159 -3.23 -1.38 -17.26
N VAL A 160 -2.06 -1.86 -17.62
CA VAL A 160 -1.64 -2.14 -18.99
C VAL A 160 -0.96 -3.50 -19.06
N THR A 161 -0.90 -4.07 -20.25
CA THR A 161 -0.13 -5.29 -20.45
C THR A 161 1.37 -4.99 -20.35
N ALA A 162 2.14 -5.85 -19.69
CA ALA A 162 3.58 -5.62 -19.53
C ALA A 162 4.28 -5.63 -20.89
N GLN A 163 5.24 -4.71 -21.09
CA GLN A 163 5.95 -4.55 -22.36
C GLN A 163 6.81 -5.78 -22.69
N ASN A 164 7.35 -6.43 -21.66
CA ASN A 164 8.14 -7.65 -21.79
C ASN A 164 7.63 -8.70 -20.80
N LYS A 165 6.99 -9.76 -21.31
CA LYS A 165 6.44 -10.83 -20.47
C LYS A 165 7.50 -11.71 -19.82
N PHE A 166 8.73 -11.74 -20.34
CA PHE A 166 9.81 -12.49 -19.69
C PHE A 166 10.26 -11.79 -18.42
N GLU A 167 10.43 -10.47 -18.46
CA GLU A 167 10.72 -9.66 -17.27
C GLU A 167 9.59 -9.77 -16.24
N ALA A 168 8.34 -9.54 -16.65
CA ALA A 168 7.19 -9.57 -15.73
C ALA A 168 6.96 -10.93 -15.04
N LEU A 169 7.47 -12.03 -15.61
CA LEU A 169 7.40 -13.37 -15.04
C LEU A 169 8.66 -13.77 -14.26
N ALA A 170 9.83 -13.31 -14.69
CA ALA A 170 11.12 -13.71 -14.10
C ALA A 170 11.54 -12.81 -12.92
N SER A 171 11.06 -11.57 -12.87
CA SER A 171 11.32 -10.63 -11.78
C SER A 171 10.04 -9.94 -11.32
N HIS A 172 10.14 -9.28 -10.16
CA HIS A 172 9.04 -8.56 -9.53
C HIS A 172 9.52 -7.16 -9.10
N ASP A 173 10.22 -6.48 -10.00
CA ASP A 173 10.94 -5.24 -9.69
C ASP A 173 9.98 -4.09 -9.33
N GLY A 174 8.78 -4.07 -9.89
CA GLY A 174 7.72 -3.14 -9.49
C GLY A 174 7.34 -3.29 -8.00
N LEU A 175 7.20 -4.53 -7.51
CA LEU A 175 6.92 -4.80 -6.09
C LEU A 175 8.10 -4.43 -5.20
N VAL A 176 9.33 -4.70 -5.64
CA VAL A 176 10.56 -4.30 -4.90
C VAL A 176 10.67 -2.78 -4.80
N ALA A 177 10.42 -2.05 -5.89
CA ALA A 177 10.43 -0.59 -5.91
C ALA A 177 9.38 0.01 -4.96
N ALA A 178 8.15 -0.49 -5.01
CA ALA A 178 7.08 -0.06 -4.10
C ALA A 178 7.40 -0.37 -2.63
N HIS A 179 8.00 -1.54 -2.36
CA HIS A 179 8.46 -1.88 -1.01
C HIS A 179 9.58 -0.94 -0.53
N GLY A 180 10.52 -0.58 -1.40
CA GLY A 180 11.56 0.40 -1.11
C GLY A 180 10.99 1.77 -0.73
N ALA A 181 10.00 2.26 -1.50
CA ALA A 181 9.31 3.51 -1.20
C ALA A 181 8.57 3.47 0.15
N MET A 182 7.86 2.36 0.44
CA MET A 182 7.22 2.16 1.74
C MET A 182 8.24 2.12 2.89
N LYS A 183 9.42 1.54 2.67
CA LYS A 183 10.49 1.50 3.68
C LYS A 183 11.04 2.91 3.96
N ALA A 184 11.19 3.75 2.94
CA ALA A 184 11.58 5.15 3.12
C ALA A 184 10.52 5.93 3.92
N ALA A 185 9.24 5.71 3.64
CA ALA A 185 8.14 6.29 4.42
C ALA A 185 8.16 5.79 5.89
N ALA A 186 8.46 4.51 6.12
CA ALA A 186 8.55 3.94 7.46
C ALA A 186 9.68 4.57 8.30
N VAL A 187 10.85 4.83 7.69
CA VAL A 187 11.96 5.54 8.36
C VAL A 187 11.53 6.97 8.75
N SER A 188 10.80 7.65 7.87
CA SER A 188 10.26 8.98 8.16
C SER A 188 9.26 8.94 9.32
N LEU A 189 8.31 8.00 9.30
CA LEU A 189 7.34 7.80 10.37
C LEU A 189 8.02 7.48 11.71
N MET A 190 9.07 6.65 11.70
CA MET A 190 9.86 6.36 12.90
C MET A 190 10.43 7.65 13.51
N LYS A 191 11.02 8.53 12.70
CA LYS A 191 11.56 9.80 13.16
C LYS A 191 10.47 10.70 13.74
N ILE A 192 9.37 10.87 13.02
CA ILE A 192 8.24 11.72 13.42
C ILE A 192 7.62 11.23 14.73
N ALA A 193 7.29 9.94 14.82
CA ALA A 193 6.69 9.35 16.00
C ALA A 193 7.64 9.41 17.22
N ASN A 194 8.94 9.16 17.00
CA ASN A 194 9.92 9.23 18.07
C ASN A 194 10.09 10.65 18.61
N ASP A 195 10.10 11.66 17.74
CA ASP A 195 10.15 13.06 18.16
C ASP A 195 8.91 13.45 18.96
N ILE A 196 7.71 13.18 18.44
CA ILE A 196 6.45 13.51 19.13
C ILE A 196 6.41 12.85 20.52
N ARG A 197 6.86 11.59 20.61
CA ARG A 197 7.01 10.87 21.88
C ARG A 197 7.97 11.59 22.84
N MET A 198 9.13 12.01 22.35
CA MET A 198 10.12 12.71 23.18
C MET A 198 9.63 14.09 23.61
N LEU A 199 9.02 14.87 22.72
CA LEU A 199 8.45 16.18 23.00
C LEU A 199 7.28 16.10 24.01
N GLY A 200 6.52 15.00 23.99
CA GLY A 200 5.46 14.71 24.96
C GLY A 200 5.92 14.11 26.29
N SER A 201 7.21 13.80 26.45
CA SER A 201 7.73 13.18 27.68
C SER A 201 7.55 14.10 28.90
N GLY A 202 7.08 13.55 30.03
CA GLY A 202 6.75 14.35 31.21
C GLY A 202 5.95 13.56 32.26
N PRO A 203 5.13 14.23 33.08
CA PRO A 203 4.72 15.63 32.98
C PRO A 203 5.71 16.65 33.56
N ARG A 204 6.71 16.21 34.34
CA ARG A 204 7.64 17.12 35.04
C ARG A 204 9.12 16.81 34.83
N CYS A 205 9.47 15.57 34.51
CA CYS A 205 10.85 15.09 34.41
C CYS A 205 11.25 14.75 32.97
N GLY A 206 10.62 15.38 31.99
CA GLY A 206 10.88 15.18 30.56
C GLY A 206 11.01 16.51 29.82
N ILE A 207 10.86 16.49 28.50
CA ILE A 207 10.91 17.71 27.67
C ILE A 207 9.63 18.54 27.85
N GLY A 208 8.45 17.91 27.85
CA GLY A 208 7.18 18.55 28.18
C GLY A 208 6.73 19.66 27.23
N GLU A 209 7.17 19.66 25.97
CA GLU A 209 6.80 20.66 24.97
C GLU A 209 5.44 20.39 24.33
N LEU A 210 5.00 19.13 24.30
CA LEU A 210 3.68 18.74 23.77
C LEU A 210 2.83 18.06 24.85
N ARG A 211 1.52 18.29 24.79
CA ARG A 211 0.53 17.55 25.56
C ARG A 211 -0.28 16.66 24.63
N LEU A 212 -0.06 15.35 24.71
CA LEU A 212 -0.74 14.37 23.86
C LEU A 212 -2.15 14.05 24.38
N PRO A 213 -3.11 13.70 23.50
CA PRO A 213 -4.44 13.25 23.91
C PRO A 213 -4.38 11.98 24.76
N ALA A 214 -5.14 11.94 25.85
CA ALA A 214 -5.33 10.74 26.68
C ALA A 214 -6.56 9.98 26.19
N ASN A 215 -6.36 8.91 25.42
CA ASN A 215 -7.45 8.16 24.78
C ASN A 215 -7.92 6.98 25.64
N GLU A 216 -7.06 6.46 26.51
CA GLU A 216 -7.35 5.36 27.43
C GLU A 216 -7.18 5.79 28.89
N PRO A 217 -7.97 5.24 29.85
CA PRO A 217 -7.79 5.51 31.26
C PRO A 217 -6.39 5.12 31.74
N GLY A 218 -5.63 6.11 32.21
CA GLY A 218 -4.42 5.89 32.98
C GLY A 218 -4.71 5.49 34.43
N SER A 219 -3.66 5.38 35.24
CA SER A 219 -3.84 5.18 36.69
C SER A 219 -4.42 6.44 37.33
N SER A 220 -5.53 6.30 38.06
CA SER A 220 -6.24 7.42 38.71
C SER A 220 -5.40 8.22 39.72
N ILE A 221 -4.35 7.62 40.27
CA ILE A 221 -3.42 8.27 41.20
C ILE A 221 -2.30 9.07 40.50
N MET A 222 -2.15 8.93 39.17
CA MET A 222 -1.08 9.54 38.37
C MET A 222 -1.64 10.59 37.39
N PRO A 223 -2.14 11.75 37.86
CA PRO A 223 -2.67 12.78 36.97
C PRO A 223 -1.57 13.36 36.07
N GLY A 224 -1.91 13.56 34.79
CA GLY A 224 -0.99 14.12 33.79
C GLY A 224 0.00 13.12 33.19
N LYS A 225 0.01 11.85 33.65
CA LYS A 225 0.72 10.76 32.97
C LYS A 225 -0.12 10.27 31.79
N VAL A 226 0.35 10.55 30.58
CA VAL A 226 -0.23 10.13 29.30
C VAL A 226 0.89 9.53 28.46
#